data_AF-A0A2V5MCS7-F1
#
_entry.id   AF-A0A2V5MCS7-F1
#
_cell.length_a   1.000
_cell.length_b   1.000
_cell.length_c   1.000
_cell.angle_alpha   90.00
_cell.angle_beta   90.00
_cell.angle_gamma   90.00
#
_symmetry.space_group_name_H-M   'P 1'
#
loop_
_entity.id
_entity.type
_entity.pdbx_description
1 polymer ?
#
loop_
_entity_poly.entity_id
_entity_poly.type
_entity_poly.pdbx_seq_one_letter_code
_entity_poly.pdbx_strand_id
1 'polypeptide(L)'
;VQAITQTRDGYLWIGTRDGLARFDGVAFTVFRTESHEGLGSDDIRVLREDSSGRLWVGTFNGGLSSYANGKFTHHTTRDGLPGNGVDWSAWKVTG
;
A
#
# COMPACT_ATOMS: atom_id res chain seq x y z
N VAL A 1 -3.97 -11.23 8.44
CA VAL A 1 -4.54 -10.15 7.60
C VAL A 1 -4.63 -8.89 8.46
N GLN A 2 -4.11 -7.77 7.97
CA GLN A 2 -4.09 -6.48 8.67
C GLN A 2 -4.95 -5.41 7.98
N ALA A 3 -5.04 -5.48 6.65
CA ALA A 3 -5.86 -4.59 5.84
C ALA A 3 -6.48 -5.35 4.67
N ILE A 4 -7.63 -4.88 4.20
CA ILE A 4 -8.30 -5.39 3.01
C ILE A 4 -9.01 -4.25 2.31
N THR A 5 -8.92 -4.18 0.99
CA THR A 5 -9.71 -3.25 0.17
C THR A 5 -10.02 -3.89 -1.18
N GLN A 6 -11.21 -3.66 -1.70
CA GLN A 6 -11.49 -3.90 -3.11
C GLN A 6 -11.23 -2.60 -3.88
N THR A 7 -10.53 -2.68 -5.01
CA THR A 7 -10.32 -1.55 -5.90
C THR A 7 -11.41 -1.49 -6.97
N ARG A 8 -11.60 -0.33 -7.60
CA ARG A 8 -12.64 -0.09 -8.62
C ARG A 8 -12.52 -0.96 -9.86
N ASP A 9 -11.31 -1.42 -10.17
CA ASP A 9 -11.03 -2.38 -11.24
C ASP A 9 -11.37 -3.84 -10.87
N GLY A 10 -11.89 -4.06 -9.65
CA GLY A 10 -12.45 -5.34 -9.21
C GLY A 10 -11.48 -6.21 -8.40
N TYR A 11 -10.19 -5.88 -8.34
CA TYR A 11 -9.23 -6.67 -7.56
C TYR A 11 -9.46 -6.51 -6.06
N LEU A 12 -9.25 -7.60 -5.33
CA LEU A 12 -9.19 -7.58 -3.87
C LEU A 12 -7.73 -7.52 -3.43
N TRP A 13 -7.38 -6.51 -2.65
CA TRP A 13 -6.06 -6.30 -2.10
C TRP A 13 -6.04 -6.60 -0.61
N ILE A 14 -5.02 -7.32 -0.15
CA ILE A 14 -4.91 -7.83 1.22
C ILE A 14 -3.52 -7.51 1.75
N GLY A 15 -3.49 -6.72 2.82
CA GLY A 15 -2.27 -6.41 3.57
C GLY A 15 -1.99 -7.48 4.61
N THR A 16 -0.76 -8.00 4.62
CA THR A 16 -0.29 -9.00 5.59
C THR A 16 1.02 -8.56 6.22
N ARG A 17 1.54 -9.34 7.19
CA ARG A 17 2.87 -9.11 7.77
C ARG A 17 4.01 -9.56 6.85
N ASP A 18 3.69 -10.27 5.78
CA ASP A 18 4.64 -10.90 4.86
C ASP A 18 4.22 -10.62 3.40
N GLY A 19 3.95 -9.35 3.12
CA GLY A 19 3.68 -8.82 1.79
C GLY A 19 2.23 -8.41 1.54
N LEU A 20 2.04 -7.89 0.33
CA LEU A 20 0.76 -7.45 -0.22
C LEU A 20 0.25 -8.52 -1.18
N ALA A 21 -0.98 -9.00 -1.01
CA ALA A 21 -1.60 -9.92 -1.95
C ALA A 21 -2.69 -9.19 -2.77
N ARG A 22 -2.79 -9.53 -4.06
CA ARG A 22 -3.88 -9.12 -4.95
C ARG A 22 -4.58 -10.35 -5.50
N PHE A 23 -5.90 -10.39 -5.40
CA PHE A 23 -6.74 -11.45 -5.92
C PHE A 23 -7.59 -10.93 -7.07
N ASP A 24 -7.61 -11.68 -8.17
CA ASP A 24 -8.32 -11.33 -9.41
C ASP A 24 -9.66 -12.07 -9.58
N GLY A 25 -10.10 -12.82 -8.56
CA GLY A 25 -11.26 -13.70 -8.63
C GLY A 25 -10.90 -15.16 -8.91
N VAL A 26 -9.66 -15.44 -9.34
CA VAL A 26 -9.17 -16.78 -9.69
C VAL A 26 -7.89 -17.11 -8.93
N ALA A 27 -6.92 -16.20 -8.90
CA ALA A 27 -5.58 -16.41 -8.39
C ALA A 27 -5.07 -15.22 -7.55
N PHE A 28 -4.13 -15.52 -6.66
CA PHE A 28 -3.40 -14.51 -5.90
C PHE A 28 -2.07 -14.20 -6.56
N THR A 29 -1.75 -12.91 -6.68
CA THR A 29 -0.38 -12.41 -6.89
C THR A 29 0.14 -11.84 -5.58
N VAL A 30 1.36 -12.18 -5.19
CA VAL A 30 1.98 -11.70 -3.94
C VAL A 30 3.17 -10.79 -4.27
N PHE A 31 3.18 -9.62 -3.65
CA PHE A 31 4.22 -8.60 -3.75
C PHE A 31 5.00 -8.54 -2.44
N ARG A 32 6.33 -8.62 -2.54
CA ARG A 32 7.27 -8.48 -1.43
C ARG A 32 8.42 -7.54 -1.81
N THR A 33 9.06 -6.95 -0.80
CA THR A 33 10.20 -6.03 -0.97
C THR A 33 11.34 -6.66 -1.76
N GLU A 34 11.62 -7.95 -1.58
CA GLU A 34 12.66 -8.71 -2.29
C GLU A 34 12.43 -8.83 -3.80
N SER A 35 11.16 -8.76 -4.25
CA SER A 35 10.77 -9.04 -5.63
C SER A 35 10.19 -7.82 -6.35
N HIS A 36 9.89 -6.74 -5.62
CA HIS A 36 9.21 -5.57 -6.16
C HIS A 36 9.80 -4.29 -5.56
N GLU A 37 10.67 -3.66 -6.35
CA GLU A 37 11.18 -2.32 -6.04
C GLU A 37 10.02 -1.34 -5.85
N GLY A 38 10.13 -0.49 -4.82
CA GLY A 38 9.13 0.54 -4.53
C GLY A 38 8.12 0.16 -3.44
N LEU A 39 8.08 -1.09 -2.98
CA LEU A 39 7.37 -1.46 -1.74
C LEU A 39 8.26 -1.17 -0.53
N GLY A 40 7.77 -0.36 0.43
CA GLY A 40 8.61 0.12 1.54
C GLY A 40 8.90 -0.90 2.65
N SER A 41 8.03 -1.89 2.84
CA SER A 41 8.16 -2.96 3.85
C SER A 41 7.12 -4.05 3.57
N ASP A 42 7.41 -5.29 3.96
CA ASP A 42 6.49 -6.43 3.82
C ASP A 42 5.36 -6.42 4.87
N ASP A 43 5.47 -5.63 5.93
CA ASP A 43 4.42 -5.50 6.95
C ASP A 43 3.42 -4.41 6.54
N ILE A 44 2.37 -4.83 5.83
CA ILE A 44 1.36 -3.96 5.22
C ILE A 44 0.24 -3.64 6.20
N ARG A 45 0.12 -2.36 6.55
CA ARG A 45 -0.81 -1.88 7.58
C ARG A 45 -2.05 -1.21 7.03
N VAL A 46 -1.95 -0.56 5.88
CA VAL A 46 -3.03 0.27 5.32
C VAL A 46 -3.11 0.09 3.81
N LEU A 47 -4.34 0.01 3.30
CA LEU A 47 -4.64 -0.01 1.88
C LEU A 47 -5.77 0.98 1.60
N ARG A 48 -5.57 1.87 0.61
CA ARG A 48 -6.59 2.82 0.19
C ARG A 48 -6.45 3.22 -1.26
N GLU A 49 -7.51 3.03 -2.05
CA GLU A 49 -7.58 3.58 -3.40
C GLU A 49 -7.93 5.06 -3.35
N ASP A 50 -7.26 5.89 -4.15
CA ASP A 50 -7.65 7.28 -4.35
C ASP A 50 -8.63 7.45 -5.53
N SER A 51 -9.09 8.70 -5.75
CA SER A 51 -10.04 9.00 -6.82
C SER A 51 -9.49 8.77 -8.23
N SER A 52 -8.17 8.69 -8.40
CA SER A 52 -7.48 8.44 -9.68
C SER A 52 -7.25 6.94 -9.96
N GLY A 53 -7.63 6.06 -9.03
CA GLY A 53 -7.43 4.61 -9.15
C GLY A 53 -6.04 4.13 -8.70
N ARG A 54 -5.26 4.99 -8.04
CA ARG A 54 -3.97 4.61 -7.45
C ARG A 54 -4.22 4.00 -6.08
N LEU A 55 -3.61 2.85 -5.84
CA LEU A 55 -3.63 2.20 -4.54
C LEU A 55 -2.48 2.73 -3.68
N TRP A 56 -2.82 3.33 -2.55
CA TRP A 56 -1.87 3.71 -1.51
C TRP A 56 -1.71 2.58 -0.48
N VAL A 57 -0.46 2.28 -0.17
CA VAL A 57 -0.02 1.14 0.65
C VAL A 57 0.82 1.68 1.80
N GLY A 58 0.24 1.76 2.98
CA GLY A 58 0.95 2.13 4.21
C GLY A 58 1.66 0.92 4.80
N THR A 59 2.96 1.05 5.05
CA THR A 59 3.80 -0.04 5.56
C THR A 59 4.34 0.27 6.95
N PHE A 60 4.64 -0.76 7.75
CA PHE A 60 5.22 -0.56 9.08
C PHE A 60 6.68 -0.11 8.96
N ASN A 61 6.96 1.12 9.42
CA ASN A 61 8.26 1.80 9.38
C ASN A 61 8.91 1.98 7.99
N GLY A 62 8.27 1.48 6.93
CA GLY A 62 8.72 1.63 5.55
C GLY A 62 8.09 2.81 4.83
N GLY A 63 7.33 3.68 5.50
CA GLY A 63 6.63 4.81 4.84
C GLY A 63 5.47 4.36 3.96
N LEU A 64 5.25 5.10 2.87
CA LEU A 64 4.10 4.95 1.98
C LEU A 64 4.54 4.51 0.59
N SER A 65 3.92 3.48 0.06
CA SER A 65 4.07 3.08 -1.34
C SER A 65 2.79 3.37 -2.11
N SER A 66 2.90 3.69 -3.39
CA SER A 66 1.74 3.78 -4.28
C SER A 66 1.87 2.80 -5.44
N TYR A 67 0.78 2.12 -5.77
CA TYR A 67 0.68 1.24 -6.93
C TYR A 67 -0.25 1.83 -7.99
N ALA A 68 0.29 2.01 -9.20
CA ALA A 68 -0.47 2.46 -10.36
C ALA A 68 0.18 1.88 -11.62
N ASN A 69 -0.65 1.49 -12.60
CA ASN A 69 -0.18 0.99 -13.90
C ASN A 69 0.87 -0.14 -13.79
N GLY A 70 0.67 -1.07 -12.85
CA GLY A 70 1.57 -2.21 -12.67
C GLY A 70 2.86 -1.91 -11.89
N LYS A 71 3.06 -0.69 -11.39
CA LYS A 71 4.33 -0.26 -10.78
C LYS A 71 4.12 0.29 -9.38
N PHE A 72 5.07 -0.02 -8.49
CA PHE A 72 5.18 0.63 -7.20
C PHE A 72 6.06 1.88 -7.27
N THR A 73 5.76 2.86 -6.43
CA THR A 73 6.60 4.02 -6.16
C THR A 73 6.67 4.21 -4.66
N HIS A 74 7.88 4.29 -4.12
CA HIS A 74 8.11 4.50 -2.70
C HIS A 74 8.18 5.99 -2.40
N HIS A 75 7.46 6.41 -1.37
CA HIS A 75 7.42 7.78 -0.87
C HIS A 75 7.98 7.80 0.54
N THR A 76 8.91 8.70 0.78
CA THR A 76 9.63 8.87 2.06
C THR A 76 9.51 10.30 2.56
N THR A 77 10.12 10.60 3.71
CA THR A 77 10.30 11.98 4.18
C THR A 77 11.03 12.88 3.17
N ARG A 78 11.83 12.33 2.24
CA ARG A 78 12.46 13.11 1.16
C ARG A 78 11.44 13.66 0.17
N ASP A 79 10.29 13.01 0.06
CA ASP A 79 9.20 13.35 -0.86
C ASP A 79 8.12 14.22 -0.17
N GLY A 80 8.40 14.69 1.06
CA GLY A 80 7.52 15.56 1.82
C GLY A 80 6.58 14.86 2.80
N LEU A 81 6.73 13.55 3.04
CA LEU A 81 5.97 12.87 4.09
C LEU A 81 6.35 13.42 5.48
N PRO A 82 5.37 13.69 6.38
CA PRO A 82 5.63 14.19 7.73
C PRO A 82 6.35 13.16 8.62
N GLY A 83 6.37 11.89 8.22
CA GLY A 83 7.14 10.81 8.85
C GLY A 83 7.04 9.50 8.05
N ASN A 84 8.00 8.59 8.23
CA ASN A 84 7.96 7.24 7.65
C ASN A 84 7.16 6.24 8.53
N GLY A 85 6.82 6.65 9.75
CA GLY A 85 5.86 5.95 10.60
C GLY A 85 4.45 6.34 10.13
N VAL A 86 3.76 5.42 9.47
CA VAL A 86 2.33 5.59 9.18
C VAL A 86 1.59 5.29 10.49
N ASP A 87 1.51 6.29 11.37
CA ASP A 87 0.66 6.25 12.56
C ASP A 87 -0.72 6.84 12.26
N TRP A 88 -1.76 6.14 12.67
CA TRP A 88 -3.16 6.37 12.35
C TRP A 88 -3.74 7.67 12.93
N SER A 89 -2.97 8.38 13.75
CA SER A 89 -3.37 9.64 14.39
C SER A 89 -3.27 10.88 13.49
N ALA A 90 -2.60 10.79 12.33
CA ALA A 90 -2.27 11.97 11.52
C ALA A 90 -3.36 12.41 10.49
N TRP A 91 -4.43 11.63 10.27
CA TRP A 91 -5.38 11.89 9.16
C TRP A 91 -6.58 12.80 9.48
N LYS A 92 -6.56 13.54 10.59
CA LYS A 92 -7.66 14.46 10.94
C LYS A 92 -7.66 15.82 10.24
N VAL A 93 -6.76 16.09 9.29
CA VAL A 93 -6.73 17.39 8.61
C VAL A 93 -6.65 17.22 7.10
N THR A 94 -7.79 16.86 6.50
CA THR A 94 -8.28 17.40 5.22
C THR A 94 -9.70 16.87 5.03
N GLY A 95 -10.66 17.58 5.63
CA GLY A 95 -12.05 17.56 5.20
C GLY A 95 -12.25 18.51 4.02
#